data_AF-A0A2H6N4W6-F1
#
_entry.id   AF-A0A2H6N4W6-F1
#
_cell.length_a   1.000
_cell.length_b   1.000
_cell.length_c   1.000
_cell.angle_alpha   90.00
_cell.angle_beta   90.00
_cell.angle_gamma   90.00
#
_symmetry.space_group_name_H-M   'P 1'
#
loop_
_entity.id
_entity.type
_entity.pdbx_description
1 polymer ?
#
loop_
_entity_poly.entity_id
_entity_poly.type
_entity_poly.pdbx_seq_one_letter_code
_entity_poly.pdbx_strand_id
1 'polypeptide(L)'
;RPDLPSGDGQPALDPAIAAAFAKETSLLAVPGALSPLGIPNAAAAAAAAAAGRVGMPGVSTGGNTVLLVSNLNEEMVTPQSLFTLFGVYGDVQRVKILYNKKDSALIQMADGNQSQLAMNHLNGQKMYGKIIRVTLSKHQTVQLPREGLDDQGLTKDFGNSPLHRFKKPGSKNFQNIFPPSATLHLSNIPPSVSEDDLRMLFGNTGGTVKAFKFFQDHKMALLQMSTVEEAIQALIDLHNYNLGENHHLRVSFSKSTI
;
A
#
# COMPACT_ATOMS: atom_id res chain seq x y z
N ARG A 1 -2.72 -47.71 45.67
CA ARG A 1 -1.77 -48.07 46.75
C ARG A 1 -1.39 -49.53 46.55
N PRO A 2 -0.12 -49.93 46.57
CA PRO A 2 1.13 -49.18 46.78
C PRO A 2 2.00 -49.10 45.49
N ASP A 3 3.17 -48.46 45.37
CA ASP A 3 3.75 -47.28 46.07
C ASP A 3 4.84 -46.60 45.19
N LEU A 4 5.34 -45.44 45.65
CA LEU A 4 6.40 -44.62 45.03
C LEU A 4 7.83 -45.20 45.21
N PRO A 5 8.85 -44.56 44.61
CA PRO A 5 9.79 -43.83 45.48
C PRO A 5 10.05 -42.37 45.09
N SER A 6 10.37 -41.56 46.10
CA SER A 6 10.76 -40.14 46.03
C SER A 6 12.30 -39.97 46.00
N GLY A 7 12.80 -38.78 45.65
CA GLY A 7 14.15 -38.37 46.05
C GLY A 7 14.89 -37.37 45.14
N ASP A 8 14.78 -36.09 45.48
CA ASP A 8 15.71 -34.94 45.35
C ASP A 8 16.99 -34.96 44.49
N GLY A 9 17.35 -33.78 43.95
CA GLY A 9 18.69 -33.56 43.36
C GLY A 9 18.98 -32.27 42.56
N GLN A 10 18.57 -31.08 43.02
CA GLN A 10 19.15 -29.81 42.53
C GLN A 10 20.27 -29.34 43.47
N PRO A 11 21.46 -28.99 42.95
CA PRO A 11 21.96 -27.59 42.94
C PRO A 11 22.85 -27.30 41.69
N ALA A 12 23.47 -26.13 41.45
CA ALA A 12 23.21 -24.72 41.78
C ALA A 12 24.02 -23.85 40.77
N LEU A 13 23.86 -22.53 40.82
CA LEU A 13 24.65 -21.57 40.04
C LEU A 13 26.04 -21.35 40.67
N ASP A 14 27.10 -21.23 39.85
CA ASP A 14 28.46 -20.90 40.30
C ASP A 14 28.86 -19.46 39.88
N PRO A 15 29.26 -18.58 40.83
CA PRO A 15 29.66 -17.19 40.55
C PRO A 15 31.15 -16.89 40.83
N ALA A 16 31.80 -16.14 39.93
CA ALA A 16 33.13 -15.54 40.11
C ALA A 16 33.31 -14.39 39.08
N ILE A 17 33.91 -13.20 39.32
CA ILE A 17 34.71 -12.65 40.43
C ILE A 17 34.33 -11.18 40.72
N ALA A 18 34.49 -10.81 42.00
CA ALA A 18 34.33 -9.53 42.70
C ALA A 18 34.89 -8.22 42.07
N ALA A 19 34.33 -7.06 42.48
CA ALA A 19 34.92 -6.09 43.43
C ALA A 19 34.37 -4.64 43.29
N ALA A 20 34.53 -3.82 44.35
CA ALA A 20 34.07 -2.41 44.51
C ALA A 20 32.52 -2.23 44.50
N PHE A 21 31.78 -2.14 45.63
CA PHE A 21 32.04 -1.44 46.91
C PHE A 21 32.31 0.08 46.65
N ALA A 22 31.46 1.03 47.03
CA ALA A 22 30.78 1.19 48.32
C ALA A 22 29.67 2.27 48.30
N LYS A 23 28.76 2.20 49.30
CA LYS A 23 28.14 3.32 50.07
C LYS A 23 27.44 4.51 49.33
N GLU A 24 26.34 5.07 49.84
CA GLU A 24 25.39 4.65 50.88
C GLU A 24 24.08 5.43 50.77
N THR A 25 23.07 4.98 51.51
CA THR A 25 21.70 5.49 51.61
C THR A 25 21.61 6.88 52.28
N SER A 26 20.50 7.58 51.99
CA SER A 26 19.53 8.07 53.01
C SER A 26 19.31 9.59 53.29
N LEU A 27 18.00 9.89 53.40
CA LEU A 27 17.29 10.91 54.19
C LEU A 27 17.15 12.39 53.75
N LEU A 28 15.98 12.91 54.16
CA LEU A 28 15.43 14.26 54.01
C LEU A 28 15.81 15.17 55.20
N ALA A 29 16.04 16.47 54.98
CA ALA A 29 15.69 17.57 55.91
C ALA A 29 15.87 18.96 55.27
N VAL A 30 15.10 19.94 55.76
CA VAL A 30 15.04 21.39 55.40
C VAL A 30 15.67 22.22 56.56
N PRO A 31 15.61 23.58 56.64
CA PRO A 31 15.60 24.68 55.65
C PRO A 31 16.69 25.77 55.94
N GLY A 32 16.77 26.87 55.16
CA GLY A 32 17.55 28.05 55.56
C GLY A 32 17.67 29.16 54.50
N ALA A 33 17.10 30.35 54.77
CA ALA A 33 17.01 31.46 53.82
C ALA A 33 18.21 32.43 53.83
N LEU A 34 18.45 33.14 52.73
CA LEU A 34 18.84 34.56 52.70
C LEU A 34 18.45 35.24 51.37
N SER A 35 17.51 36.20 51.45
CA SER A 35 17.30 37.31 50.50
C SER A 35 17.54 38.62 51.28
N PRO A 36 17.87 39.78 50.66
CA PRO A 36 16.87 40.62 49.95
C PRO A 36 17.53 41.37 48.73
N LEU A 37 17.06 42.47 48.12
CA LEU A 37 15.86 43.33 48.17
C LEU A 37 15.74 44.05 46.80
N GLY A 38 14.55 44.40 46.30
CA GLY A 38 14.40 45.33 45.16
C GLY A 38 13.07 45.24 44.40
N ILE A 39 12.08 46.04 44.80
CA ILE A 39 10.74 46.23 44.19
C ILE A 39 10.43 47.75 44.22
N PRO A 40 9.35 48.30 43.61
CA PRO A 40 8.40 47.76 42.61
C PRO A 40 8.09 48.73 41.43
N ASN A 41 7.29 48.30 40.44
CA ASN A 41 5.86 48.67 40.30
C ASN A 41 5.32 48.54 38.85
N ALA A 42 4.00 48.43 38.69
CA ALA A 42 3.33 48.02 37.45
C ALA A 42 2.77 49.18 36.59
N ALA A 43 2.72 48.99 35.26
CA ALA A 43 1.73 49.62 34.37
C ALA A 43 1.64 48.96 32.97
N ALA A 44 0.40 48.63 32.58
CA ALA A 44 -0.20 48.76 31.24
C ALA A 44 0.46 48.17 29.95
N ALA A 45 -0.24 47.16 29.41
CA ALA A 45 -0.86 47.14 28.08
C ALA A 45 -0.05 46.90 26.76
N ALA A 46 -0.72 46.14 25.88
CA ALA A 46 -0.66 46.15 24.42
C ALA A 46 0.64 45.73 23.68
N ALA A 47 0.71 44.43 23.33
CA ALA A 47 1.27 43.98 22.05
C ALA A 47 0.71 42.59 21.67
N ALA A 48 -0.39 42.56 20.91
CA ALA A 48 -0.85 41.34 20.25
C ALA A 48 -0.09 41.12 18.93
N ALA A 49 -0.03 39.86 18.48
CA ALA A 49 0.35 39.42 17.13
C ALA A 49 1.78 39.72 16.62
N ALA A 50 2.75 38.87 16.98
CA ALA A 50 3.87 38.47 16.09
C ALA A 50 4.67 37.24 16.57
N ALA A 51 4.06 36.27 17.26
CA ALA A 51 4.74 35.01 17.55
C ALA A 51 4.89 34.20 16.25
N GLY A 52 6.10 34.19 15.71
CA GLY A 52 6.43 33.52 14.45
C GLY A 52 5.97 32.07 14.46
N ARG A 53 5.30 31.67 13.38
CA ARG A 53 4.89 30.28 13.14
C ARG A 53 6.17 29.46 13.07
N VAL A 54 6.50 28.74 14.15
CA VAL A 54 7.57 27.75 14.15
C VAL A 54 7.11 26.64 13.21
N GLY A 55 7.45 26.79 11.93
CA GLY A 55 7.25 25.77 10.94
C GLY A 55 8.02 24.56 11.40
N MET A 56 7.31 23.50 11.78
CA MET A 56 7.92 22.18 11.93
C MET A 56 8.73 21.92 10.66
N PRO A 57 10.00 21.51 10.75
CA PRO A 57 10.72 21.05 9.58
C PRO A 57 9.96 19.83 9.06
N GLY A 58 9.20 20.04 7.97
CA GLY A 58 8.47 18.99 7.27
C GLY A 58 9.49 17.97 6.80
N VAL A 59 9.55 16.86 7.52
CA VAL A 59 10.61 15.85 7.41
C VAL A 59 10.78 15.45 5.95
N SER A 60 11.98 15.66 5.41
CA SER A 60 12.39 15.18 4.10
C SER A 60 12.67 13.67 4.16
N THR A 61 11.61 12.87 4.31
CA THR A 61 11.57 11.42 4.05
C THR A 61 10.62 11.11 2.89
N GLY A 62 10.46 12.05 1.97
CA GLY A 62 9.61 11.90 0.78
C GLY A 62 10.24 10.94 -0.23
N GLY A 63 9.97 9.64 -0.08
CA GLY A 63 10.25 8.67 -1.14
C GLY A 63 9.54 9.06 -2.44
N ASN A 64 10.17 8.85 -3.59
CA ASN A 64 9.63 9.28 -4.88
C ASN A 64 8.25 8.64 -5.14
N THR A 65 7.19 9.46 -5.10
CA THR A 65 5.80 9.02 -5.33
C THR A 65 5.51 8.70 -6.79
N VAL A 66 6.33 9.20 -7.72
CA VAL A 66 6.16 8.97 -9.16
C VAL A 66 7.04 7.83 -9.64
N LEU A 67 6.42 6.90 -10.35
CA LEU A 67 7.05 5.78 -11.04
C LEU A 67 7.17 6.08 -12.54
N LEU A 68 8.29 5.67 -13.13
CA LEU A 68 8.47 5.56 -14.57
C LEU A 68 8.34 4.08 -14.97
N VAL A 69 7.30 3.79 -15.74
CA VAL A 69 7.08 2.50 -16.39
C VAL A 69 7.55 2.60 -17.84
N SER A 70 8.25 1.57 -18.33
CA SER A 70 8.80 1.52 -19.69
C SER A 70 8.67 0.12 -20.28
N ASN A 71 8.83 0.01 -21.60
CA ASN A 71 8.60 -1.20 -22.40
C ASN A 71 7.14 -1.71 -22.36
N LEU A 72 6.18 -0.80 -22.20
CA LEU A 72 4.74 -1.07 -22.35
C LEU A 72 4.39 -1.48 -23.78
N ASN A 73 3.23 -2.11 -23.95
CA ASN A 73 2.62 -2.35 -25.25
C ASN A 73 1.76 -1.14 -25.63
N GLU A 74 2.21 -0.35 -26.60
CA GLU A 74 1.60 0.94 -26.97
C GLU A 74 0.23 0.82 -27.67
N GLU A 75 -0.12 -0.36 -28.19
CA GLU A 75 -1.43 -0.63 -28.83
C GLU A 75 -2.52 -0.94 -27.80
N MET A 76 -2.14 -1.60 -26.69
CA MET A 76 -3.08 -2.12 -25.68
C MET A 76 -3.06 -1.32 -24.36
N VAL A 77 -2.00 -0.55 -24.07
CA VAL A 77 -1.89 0.16 -22.80
C VAL A 77 -2.79 1.39 -22.76
N THR A 78 -3.69 1.43 -21.79
CA THR A 78 -4.49 2.62 -21.48
C THR A 78 -4.13 3.17 -20.10
N PRO A 79 -4.38 4.47 -19.81
CA PRO A 79 -4.23 5.01 -18.46
C PRO A 79 -5.14 4.32 -17.44
N GLN A 80 -6.27 3.76 -17.90
CA GLN A 80 -7.18 2.98 -17.08
C GLN A 80 -6.57 1.62 -16.70
N SER A 81 -5.93 0.93 -17.65
CA SER A 81 -5.24 -0.34 -17.42
C SER A 81 -4.11 -0.17 -16.39
N LEU A 82 -3.32 0.90 -16.54
CA LEU A 82 -2.27 1.27 -15.58
C LEU A 82 -2.83 1.67 -14.22
N PHE A 83 -3.91 2.46 -14.18
CA PHE A 83 -4.61 2.79 -12.92
C PHE A 83 -5.07 1.53 -12.19
N THR A 84 -5.69 0.57 -12.87
CA THR A 84 -6.16 -0.68 -12.28
C THR A 84 -5.00 -1.52 -11.72
N LEU A 85 -3.93 -1.74 -12.52
CA LEU A 85 -2.81 -2.58 -12.11
C LEU A 85 -2.03 -2.01 -10.92
N PHE A 86 -1.69 -0.71 -10.98
CA PHE A 86 -0.97 -0.04 -9.88
C PHE A 86 -1.90 0.22 -8.68
N GLY A 87 -3.20 0.34 -8.92
CA GLY A 87 -4.29 0.43 -7.93
C GLY A 87 -4.40 -0.76 -6.96
N VAL A 88 -3.77 -1.90 -7.28
CA VAL A 88 -3.65 -3.06 -6.38
C VAL A 88 -2.61 -2.82 -5.29
N TYR A 89 -1.58 -2.02 -5.57
CA TYR A 89 -0.41 -1.81 -4.70
C TYR A 89 -0.43 -0.45 -3.97
N GLY A 90 -1.24 0.50 -4.44
CA GLY A 90 -1.45 1.79 -3.80
C GLY A 90 -2.52 2.61 -4.50
N ASP A 91 -2.86 3.77 -3.94
CA ASP A 91 -3.82 4.68 -4.57
C ASP A 91 -3.11 5.51 -5.64
N VAL A 92 -3.52 5.35 -6.90
CA VAL A 92 -2.93 6.06 -8.05
C VAL A 92 -3.58 7.44 -8.17
N GLN A 93 -2.79 8.51 -7.98
CA GLN A 93 -3.24 9.89 -8.12
C GLN A 93 -3.35 10.31 -9.59
N ARG A 94 -2.35 10.00 -10.42
CA ARG A 94 -2.30 10.43 -11.83
C ARG A 94 -1.57 9.41 -12.69
N VAL A 95 -2.01 9.25 -13.94
CA VAL A 95 -1.32 8.47 -14.96
C VAL A 95 -1.08 9.37 -16.17
N LYS A 96 0.12 9.31 -16.76
CA LYS A 96 0.52 10.04 -17.97
C LYS A 96 1.35 9.15 -18.88
N ILE A 97 0.79 8.71 -20.00
CA ILE A 97 1.56 8.05 -21.07
C ILE A 97 2.31 9.14 -21.85
N LEU A 98 3.59 8.90 -22.19
CA LEU A 98 4.40 9.90 -22.90
C LEU A 98 4.05 9.91 -24.40
N TYR A 99 3.59 11.05 -24.93
CA TYR A 99 3.26 11.20 -26.35
C TYR A 99 4.42 10.84 -27.28
N ASN A 100 5.63 11.35 -27.02
CA ASN A 100 6.83 11.08 -27.82
C ASN A 100 7.32 9.63 -27.72
N LYS A 101 6.84 8.86 -26.73
CA LYS A 101 7.35 7.54 -26.39
C LYS A 101 6.28 6.72 -25.66
N LYS A 102 5.32 6.19 -26.43
CA LYS A 102 4.09 5.55 -25.92
C LYS A 102 4.34 4.21 -25.21
N ASP A 103 5.51 3.60 -25.40
CA ASP A 103 5.99 2.46 -24.59
C ASP A 103 6.30 2.83 -23.13
N SER A 104 6.19 4.12 -22.76
CA SER A 104 6.60 4.66 -21.47
C SER A 104 5.49 5.53 -20.84
N ALA A 105 5.34 5.41 -19.51
CA ALA A 105 4.33 6.13 -18.75
C ALA A 105 4.87 6.57 -17.37
N LEU A 106 4.39 7.72 -16.90
CA LEU A 106 4.58 8.22 -15.54
C LEU A 106 3.31 7.97 -14.72
N ILE A 107 3.47 7.38 -13.54
CA ILE A 107 2.36 7.06 -12.62
C ILE A 107 2.68 7.68 -11.26
N GLN A 108 1.84 8.60 -10.80
CA GLN A 108 1.95 9.20 -9.47
C GLN A 108 1.10 8.41 -8.49
N MET A 109 1.74 7.81 -7.48
CA MET A 109 1.08 7.18 -6.34
C MET A 109 0.75 8.23 -5.27
N ALA A 110 -0.12 7.86 -4.32
CA ALA A 110 -0.43 8.70 -3.16
C ALA A 110 0.74 8.81 -2.17
N ASP A 111 1.55 7.75 -2.05
CA ASP A 111 2.63 7.66 -1.05
C ASP A 111 3.90 7.01 -1.61
N GLY A 112 5.06 7.36 -1.05
CA GLY A 112 6.37 6.86 -1.47
C GLY A 112 6.64 5.39 -1.09
N ASN A 113 5.97 4.86 -0.06
CA ASN A 113 6.05 3.43 0.26
C ASN A 113 5.22 2.60 -0.73
N GLN A 114 4.06 3.13 -1.14
CA GLN A 114 3.22 2.51 -2.17
C GLN A 114 3.92 2.45 -3.53
N SER A 115 4.66 3.50 -3.92
CA SER A 115 5.44 3.48 -5.17
C SER A 115 6.57 2.45 -5.14
N GLN A 116 7.32 2.36 -4.04
CA GLN A 116 8.34 1.31 -3.87
C GLN A 116 7.74 -0.10 -3.89
N LEU A 117 6.60 -0.32 -3.23
CA LEU A 117 5.91 -1.62 -3.21
C LEU A 117 5.43 -2.03 -4.61
N ALA A 118 4.80 -1.10 -5.34
CA ALA A 118 4.40 -1.33 -6.73
C ALA A 118 5.60 -1.62 -7.63
N MET A 119 6.70 -0.87 -7.49
CA MET A 119 7.95 -1.11 -8.23
C MET A 119 8.51 -2.52 -7.96
N ASN A 120 8.62 -2.93 -6.70
CA ASN A 120 9.20 -4.22 -6.31
C ASN A 120 8.38 -5.42 -6.81
N HIS A 121 7.07 -5.28 -6.99
CA HIS A 121 6.18 -6.35 -7.43
C HIS A 121 5.90 -6.36 -8.94
N LEU A 122 5.88 -5.19 -9.59
CA LEU A 122 5.56 -5.04 -11.01
C LEU A 122 6.77 -4.96 -11.94
N ASN A 123 7.95 -4.60 -11.45
CA ASN A 123 9.16 -4.57 -12.28
C ASN A 123 9.54 -5.98 -12.74
N GLY A 124 9.67 -6.18 -14.06
CA GLY A 124 9.96 -7.48 -14.66
C GLY A 124 8.75 -8.37 -14.89
N GLN A 125 7.53 -7.91 -14.59
CA GLN A 125 6.31 -8.65 -14.91
C GLN A 125 5.96 -8.55 -16.39
N LYS A 126 5.20 -9.52 -16.91
CA LYS A 126 4.73 -9.54 -18.29
C LYS A 126 3.28 -9.06 -18.37
N MET A 127 3.02 -8.08 -19.24
CA MET A 127 1.73 -7.42 -19.45
C MET A 127 1.52 -7.18 -20.94
N TYR A 128 0.38 -7.58 -21.50
CA TYR A 128 0.08 -7.52 -22.94
C TYR A 128 1.26 -8.02 -23.83
N GLY A 129 1.86 -9.17 -23.48
CA GLY A 129 2.98 -9.76 -24.23
C GLY A 129 4.37 -9.20 -23.91
N LYS A 130 4.50 -8.03 -23.25
CA LYS A 130 5.80 -7.35 -23.01
C LYS A 130 6.19 -7.31 -21.54
N ILE A 131 7.50 -7.40 -21.27
CA ILE A 131 8.04 -7.32 -19.91
C ILE A 131 8.17 -5.84 -19.51
N ILE A 132 7.34 -5.39 -18.56
CA ILE A 132 7.33 -4.00 -18.10
C ILE A 132 8.50 -3.73 -17.16
N ARG A 133 9.12 -2.57 -17.31
CA ARG A 133 10.21 -2.09 -16.45
C ARG A 133 9.73 -0.90 -15.63
N VAL A 134 9.64 -1.09 -14.31
CA VAL A 134 9.17 -0.09 -13.36
C VAL A 134 10.37 0.43 -12.56
N THR A 135 10.53 1.74 -12.51
CA THR A 135 11.62 2.43 -11.82
C THR A 135 11.08 3.67 -11.10
N LEU A 136 11.78 4.14 -10.06
CA LEU A 136 11.47 5.44 -9.46
C LEU A 136 11.77 6.56 -10.48
N SER A 137 10.79 7.43 -10.72
CA SER A 137 10.98 8.57 -11.62
C SER A 137 11.86 9.64 -10.98
N LYS A 138 12.50 10.46 -11.82
CA LYS A 138 13.17 11.70 -11.40
C LYS A 138 12.20 12.87 -11.20
N HIS A 139 10.95 12.74 -11.67
CA HIS A 139 9.91 13.74 -11.50
C HIS A 139 9.22 13.57 -10.14
N GLN A 140 8.99 14.67 -9.43
CA GLN A 140 8.32 14.66 -8.12
C GLN A 140 6.78 14.73 -8.22
N THR A 141 6.24 15.10 -9.38
CA THR A 141 4.80 15.20 -9.64
C THR A 141 4.52 14.98 -11.14
N VAL A 142 3.35 14.41 -11.46
CA VAL A 142 2.87 14.29 -12.84
C VAL A 142 2.12 15.57 -13.21
N GLN A 143 2.68 16.31 -14.17
CA GLN A 143 2.06 17.51 -14.72
C GLN A 143 0.91 17.12 -15.65
N LEU A 144 -0.29 17.56 -15.28
CA LEU A 144 -1.47 17.52 -16.14
C LEU A 144 -1.26 18.43 -17.37
N PRO A 145 -1.90 18.13 -18.52
CA PRO A 145 -1.97 19.05 -19.65
C PRO A 145 -2.66 20.35 -19.21
N ARG A 146 -2.34 21.45 -19.90
CA ARG A 146 -3.13 22.68 -19.74
C ARG A 146 -4.50 22.47 -20.38
N GLU A 147 -5.55 22.97 -19.75
CA GLU A 147 -6.91 22.94 -20.31
C GLU A 147 -6.89 23.54 -21.72
N GLY A 148 -7.44 22.82 -22.70
CA GLY A 148 -7.43 23.20 -24.11
C GLY A 148 -6.35 22.53 -24.99
N LEU A 149 -5.47 21.67 -24.45
CA LEU A 149 -4.66 20.76 -25.26
C LEU A 149 -5.32 19.37 -25.36
N ASP A 150 -5.51 18.89 -26.59
CA ASP A 150 -5.90 17.50 -26.86
C ASP A 150 -4.73 16.54 -26.54
N ASP A 151 -4.68 16.07 -25.29
CA ASP A 151 -3.69 15.09 -24.84
C ASP A 151 -4.02 13.65 -25.31
N GLN A 152 -4.98 13.49 -26.25
CA GLN A 152 -5.51 12.21 -26.74
C GLN A 152 -5.98 11.25 -25.63
N GLY A 153 -6.28 11.78 -24.44
CA GLY A 153 -6.60 10.99 -23.25
C GLY A 153 -5.40 10.26 -22.61
N LEU A 154 -4.15 10.59 -22.98
CA LEU A 154 -2.91 9.95 -22.48
C LEU A 154 -2.61 10.30 -21.02
N THR A 155 -3.01 11.48 -20.55
CA THR A 155 -2.96 11.90 -19.15
C THR A 155 -4.34 11.90 -18.52
N LYS A 156 -4.47 11.27 -17.35
CA LYS A 156 -5.72 11.18 -16.59
C LYS A 156 -5.46 11.37 -15.09
N ASP A 157 -6.22 12.26 -14.46
CA ASP A 157 -6.24 12.44 -13.01
C ASP A 157 -7.23 11.44 -12.39
N PHE A 158 -6.77 10.77 -11.33
CA PHE A 158 -7.50 9.76 -10.59
C PHE A 158 -7.55 10.08 -9.08
N GLY A 159 -7.01 11.21 -8.61
CA GLY A 159 -6.87 11.52 -7.19
C GLY A 159 -8.18 11.47 -6.40
N ASN A 160 -9.29 11.85 -7.06
CA ASN A 160 -10.65 11.78 -6.51
C ASN A 160 -11.41 10.49 -6.86
N SER A 161 -10.76 9.48 -7.46
CA SER A 161 -11.39 8.23 -7.86
C SER A 161 -12.03 7.49 -6.66
N PRO A 162 -13.28 7.01 -6.79
CA PRO A 162 -13.93 6.17 -5.79
C PRO A 162 -13.38 4.73 -5.77
N LEU A 163 -12.56 4.36 -6.77
CA LEU A 163 -11.93 3.03 -6.89
C LEU A 163 -10.67 2.89 -6.03
N HIS A 164 -10.24 3.97 -5.38
CA HIS A 164 -9.12 3.95 -4.43
C HIS A 164 -9.37 2.98 -3.27
N ARG A 165 -8.43 2.05 -3.10
CA ARG A 165 -8.53 0.96 -2.13
C ARG A 165 -7.93 1.33 -0.77
N PHE A 166 -7.09 2.37 -0.71
CA PHE A 166 -6.27 2.68 0.46
C PHE A 166 -6.66 3.97 1.20
N LYS A 167 -7.56 4.79 0.64
CA LYS A 167 -8.12 6.03 1.23
C LYS A 167 -8.70 5.92 2.65
N LYS A 168 -9.03 4.73 3.15
CA LYS A 168 -9.52 4.53 4.54
C LYS A 168 -8.37 4.08 5.46
N PRO A 169 -7.94 4.89 6.44
CA PRO A 169 -6.97 4.47 7.44
C PRO A 169 -7.43 3.18 8.16
N GLY A 170 -6.50 2.25 8.40
CA GLY A 170 -6.82 0.94 8.99
C GLY A 170 -7.55 -0.05 8.07
N SER A 171 -7.68 0.26 6.77
CA SER A 171 -8.24 -0.69 5.79
C SER A 171 -7.42 -1.99 5.74
N LYS A 172 -8.11 -3.14 5.82
CA LYS A 172 -7.51 -4.48 5.63
C LYS A 172 -6.82 -4.64 4.26
N ASN A 173 -7.10 -3.76 3.30
CA ASN A 173 -6.46 -3.79 1.98
C ASN A 173 -4.93 -3.68 2.06
N PHE A 174 -4.37 -2.93 3.02
CA PHE A 174 -2.91 -2.86 3.23
C PHE A 174 -2.28 -4.20 3.63
N GLN A 175 -3.04 -5.11 4.25
CA GLN A 175 -2.58 -6.45 4.64
C GLN A 175 -2.78 -7.48 3.51
N ASN A 176 -3.57 -7.14 2.50
CA ASN A 176 -3.94 -8.01 1.38
C ASN A 176 -3.22 -7.65 0.06
N ILE A 177 -2.10 -6.94 0.15
CA ILE A 177 -1.24 -6.67 -1.01
C ILE A 177 -0.30 -7.87 -1.18
N PHE A 178 -0.41 -8.55 -2.33
CA PHE A 178 0.38 -9.74 -2.65
C PHE A 178 1.08 -9.56 -4.01
N PRO A 179 2.24 -10.20 -4.22
CA PRO A 179 2.90 -10.20 -5.52
C PRO A 179 2.00 -10.82 -6.60
N PRO A 180 2.20 -10.50 -7.89
CA PRO A 180 1.46 -11.12 -8.98
C PRO A 180 1.58 -12.64 -8.93
N SER A 181 0.43 -13.30 -8.99
CA SER A 181 0.30 -14.76 -8.95
C SER A 181 -0.79 -15.21 -9.93
N ALA A 182 -0.76 -16.49 -10.31
CA ALA A 182 -1.78 -17.05 -11.18
C ALA A 182 -3.16 -17.19 -10.48
N THR A 183 -3.20 -17.15 -9.14
CA THR A 183 -4.45 -17.22 -8.37
C THR A 183 -4.95 -15.83 -8.01
N LEU A 184 -6.17 -15.53 -8.42
CA LEU A 184 -6.90 -14.32 -8.11
C LEU A 184 -7.90 -14.56 -6.99
N HIS A 185 -8.01 -13.58 -6.09
CA HIS A 185 -9.09 -13.48 -5.11
C HIS A 185 -10.15 -12.54 -5.64
N LEU A 186 -11.37 -13.07 -5.79
CA LEU A 186 -12.55 -12.37 -6.24
C LEU A 186 -13.42 -12.02 -5.03
N SER A 187 -14.03 -10.84 -5.05
CA SER A 187 -14.92 -10.38 -3.98
C SER A 187 -15.99 -9.43 -4.51
N ASN A 188 -17.07 -9.28 -3.74
CA ASN A 188 -18.27 -8.53 -4.14
C ASN A 188 -19.02 -9.19 -5.31
N ILE A 189 -19.07 -10.52 -5.30
CA ILE A 189 -19.85 -11.34 -6.24
C ILE A 189 -21.32 -11.35 -5.76
N PRO A 190 -22.31 -11.04 -6.62
CA PRO A 190 -23.72 -11.15 -6.27
C PRO A 190 -24.18 -12.62 -6.31
N PRO A 191 -25.23 -12.99 -5.53
CA PRO A 191 -25.71 -14.38 -5.46
C PRO A 191 -26.37 -14.88 -6.75
N SER A 192 -26.63 -13.99 -7.71
CA SER A 192 -27.16 -14.30 -9.04
C SER A 192 -26.10 -14.79 -10.04
N VAL A 193 -24.81 -14.64 -9.72
CA VAL A 193 -23.70 -15.05 -10.60
C VAL A 193 -23.16 -16.43 -10.20
N SER A 194 -23.10 -17.34 -11.16
CA SER A 194 -22.62 -18.71 -10.96
C SER A 194 -21.10 -18.86 -11.16
N GLU A 195 -20.59 -20.05 -10.83
CA GLU A 195 -19.21 -20.46 -11.11
C GLU A 195 -18.91 -20.49 -12.61
N ASP A 196 -19.87 -20.95 -13.42
CA ASP A 196 -19.72 -21.05 -14.88
C ASP A 196 -19.72 -19.68 -15.56
N ASP A 197 -20.53 -18.73 -15.07
CA ASP A 197 -20.52 -17.33 -15.53
C ASP A 197 -19.15 -16.69 -15.30
N LEU A 198 -18.56 -16.91 -14.11
CA LEU A 198 -17.23 -16.41 -13.78
C LEU A 198 -16.13 -17.12 -14.59
N ARG A 199 -16.21 -18.45 -14.78
CA ARG A 199 -15.28 -19.16 -15.66
C ARG A 199 -15.32 -18.62 -17.09
N MET A 200 -16.52 -18.38 -17.63
CA MET A 200 -16.70 -17.83 -18.98
C MET A 200 -16.17 -16.40 -19.07
N LEU A 201 -16.50 -15.54 -18.09
CA LEU A 201 -16.03 -14.16 -18.04
C LEU A 201 -14.50 -14.05 -18.01
N PHE A 202 -13.84 -14.87 -17.19
CA PHE A 202 -12.37 -14.94 -17.14
C PHE A 202 -11.75 -15.67 -18.35
N GLY A 203 -12.46 -16.61 -18.97
CA GLY A 203 -12.05 -17.22 -20.24
C GLY A 203 -12.01 -16.19 -21.39
N ASN A 204 -12.99 -15.28 -21.41
CA ASN A 204 -13.10 -14.24 -22.44
C ASN A 204 -11.98 -13.19 -22.39
N THR A 205 -11.18 -13.12 -21.32
CA THR A 205 -9.97 -12.24 -21.27
C THR A 205 -8.76 -12.86 -21.97
N GLY A 206 -8.93 -13.97 -22.70
CA GLY A 206 -7.86 -14.64 -23.45
C GLY A 206 -7.00 -15.60 -22.61
N GLY A 207 -7.41 -15.92 -21.38
CA GLY A 207 -6.74 -16.90 -20.51
C GLY A 207 -7.59 -18.14 -20.26
N THR A 208 -7.00 -19.18 -19.66
CA THR A 208 -7.72 -20.42 -19.31
C THR A 208 -7.76 -20.62 -17.81
N VAL A 209 -8.98 -20.69 -17.25
CA VAL A 209 -9.21 -20.97 -15.82
C VAL A 209 -8.93 -22.45 -15.53
N LYS A 210 -7.90 -22.71 -14.71
CA LYS A 210 -7.50 -24.07 -14.28
C LYS A 210 -8.31 -24.57 -13.09
N ALA A 211 -8.58 -23.70 -12.13
CA ALA A 211 -9.28 -24.04 -10.90
C ALA A 211 -10.16 -22.87 -10.44
N PHE A 212 -11.23 -23.19 -9.73
CA PHE A 212 -12.14 -22.22 -9.13
C PHE A 212 -12.66 -22.78 -7.81
N LYS A 213 -12.93 -21.90 -6.84
CA LYS A 213 -13.49 -22.27 -5.53
C LYS A 213 -14.23 -21.09 -4.91
N PHE A 214 -15.55 -21.25 -4.70
CA PHE A 214 -16.31 -20.32 -3.85
C PHE A 214 -15.92 -20.43 -2.37
N PHE A 215 -16.03 -19.31 -1.65
CA PHE A 215 -16.09 -19.31 -0.19
C PHE A 215 -17.50 -19.63 0.31
N GLN A 216 -17.63 -20.00 1.58
CA GLN A 216 -18.91 -20.41 2.20
C GLN A 216 -20.06 -19.40 2.06
N ASP A 217 -19.75 -18.11 1.90
CA ASP A 217 -20.74 -17.04 1.77
C ASP A 217 -21.08 -16.68 0.30
N HIS A 218 -20.43 -17.32 -0.68
CA HIS A 218 -20.53 -17.08 -2.13
C HIS A 218 -20.26 -15.64 -2.60
N LYS A 219 -19.92 -14.71 -1.70
CA LYS A 219 -19.57 -13.31 -2.01
C LYS A 219 -18.11 -13.15 -2.44
N MET A 220 -17.31 -14.19 -2.19
CA MET A 220 -15.90 -14.28 -2.54
C MET A 220 -15.60 -15.62 -3.21
N ALA A 221 -14.58 -15.63 -4.07
CA ALA A 221 -14.06 -16.84 -4.70
C ALA A 221 -12.54 -16.76 -4.89
N LEU A 222 -11.89 -17.92 -5.01
CA LEU A 222 -10.56 -18.04 -5.59
C LEU A 222 -10.69 -18.58 -7.01
N LEU A 223 -9.95 -17.99 -7.94
CA LEU A 223 -9.91 -18.39 -9.34
C LEU A 223 -8.44 -18.47 -9.77
N GLN A 224 -8.02 -19.57 -10.39
CA GLN A 224 -6.64 -19.76 -10.85
C GLN A 224 -6.57 -19.77 -12.37
N MET A 225 -5.81 -18.84 -12.95
CA MET A 225 -5.49 -18.76 -14.37
C MET A 225 -4.36 -19.72 -14.75
N SER A 226 -4.10 -19.90 -16.05
CA SER A 226 -3.06 -20.82 -16.50
C SER A 226 -1.65 -20.28 -16.28
N THR A 227 -1.47 -18.96 -16.34
CA THR A 227 -0.21 -18.24 -16.12
C THR A 227 -0.41 -16.97 -15.29
N VAL A 228 0.69 -16.40 -14.78
CA VAL A 228 0.67 -15.10 -14.06
C VAL A 228 0.34 -13.93 -15.02
N GLU A 229 0.76 -14.02 -16.28
CA GLU A 229 0.42 -13.04 -17.31
C GLU A 229 -1.10 -12.97 -17.52
N GLU A 230 -1.76 -14.10 -17.75
CA GLU A 230 -3.23 -14.16 -17.85
C GLU A 230 -3.94 -13.62 -16.60
N ALA A 231 -3.40 -13.87 -15.40
CA ALA A 231 -3.97 -13.33 -14.16
C ALA A 231 -3.82 -11.81 -14.05
N ILE A 232 -2.70 -11.24 -14.52
CA ILE A 232 -2.51 -9.79 -14.62
C ILE A 232 -3.51 -9.20 -15.62
N GLN A 233 -3.70 -9.83 -16.78
CA GLN A 233 -4.64 -9.39 -17.82
C GLN A 233 -6.09 -9.42 -17.32
N ALA A 234 -6.54 -10.56 -16.78
CA ALA A 234 -7.88 -10.70 -16.24
C ALA A 234 -8.16 -9.75 -15.06
N LEU A 235 -7.16 -9.47 -14.21
CA LEU A 235 -7.29 -8.45 -13.17
C LEU A 235 -7.49 -7.05 -13.74
N ILE A 236 -6.79 -6.72 -14.83
CA ILE A 236 -6.90 -5.39 -15.47
C ILE A 236 -8.28 -5.20 -16.10
N ASP A 237 -8.75 -6.20 -16.84
CA ASP A 237 -9.97 -6.08 -17.65
C ASP A 237 -11.25 -6.28 -16.82
N LEU A 238 -11.20 -7.12 -15.76
CA LEU A 238 -12.38 -7.47 -14.95
C LEU A 238 -12.45 -6.74 -13.59
N HIS A 239 -11.44 -5.96 -13.20
CA HIS A 239 -11.60 -5.14 -12.00
C HIS A 239 -12.61 -4.01 -12.23
N ASN A 240 -13.58 -3.93 -11.31
CA ASN A 240 -14.72 -3.02 -11.36
C ASN A 240 -15.71 -3.34 -12.51
N TYR A 241 -15.64 -4.55 -13.06
CA TYR A 241 -16.66 -5.07 -13.96
C TYR A 241 -18.01 -5.15 -13.25
N ASN A 242 -19.09 -4.70 -13.90
CA ASN A 242 -20.43 -4.70 -13.33
C ASN A 242 -21.07 -6.09 -13.54
N LEU A 243 -21.27 -6.82 -12.45
CA LEU A 243 -21.90 -8.15 -12.42
C LEU A 243 -23.44 -8.09 -12.31
N GLY A 244 -24.03 -6.90 -12.42
CA GLY A 244 -25.45 -6.67 -12.20
C GLY A 244 -25.75 -6.14 -10.79
N GLU A 245 -26.96 -5.63 -10.56
CA GLU A 245 -27.44 -5.19 -9.24
C GLU A 245 -26.51 -4.18 -8.52
N ASN A 246 -25.81 -3.33 -9.28
CA ASN A 246 -24.74 -2.42 -8.80
C ASN A 246 -23.53 -3.12 -8.13
N HIS A 247 -23.39 -4.45 -8.24
CA HIS A 247 -22.24 -5.19 -7.75
C HIS A 247 -21.07 -5.09 -8.73
N HIS A 248 -20.02 -4.40 -8.30
CA HIS A 248 -18.79 -4.23 -9.06
C HIS A 248 -17.73 -5.23 -8.56
N LEU A 249 -17.20 -6.06 -9.45
CA LEU A 249 -16.25 -7.12 -9.13
C LEU A 249 -14.92 -6.54 -8.62
N ARG A 250 -14.46 -7.05 -7.47
CA ARG A 250 -13.16 -6.69 -6.89
C ARG A 250 -12.19 -7.84 -6.98
N VAL A 251 -11.23 -7.70 -7.89
CA VAL A 251 -10.14 -8.65 -8.15
C VAL A 251 -8.86 -8.20 -7.42
N SER A 252 -8.16 -9.13 -6.80
CA SER A 252 -6.82 -8.97 -6.23
C SER A 252 -6.00 -10.23 -6.50
N PHE A 253 -4.67 -10.16 -6.44
CA PHE A 253 -3.84 -11.38 -6.38
C PHE A 253 -4.08 -12.14 -5.08
N SER A 254 -3.77 -13.44 -5.05
CA SER A 254 -3.86 -14.30 -3.87
C SER A 254 -2.57 -15.09 -3.68
N LYS A 255 -2.19 -15.32 -2.41
CA LYS A 255 -1.15 -16.28 -2.04
C LYS A 255 -1.69 -17.72 -1.91
N SER A 256 -3.00 -17.89 -1.83
CA SER A 256 -3.62 -19.20 -1.74
C SER A 256 -3.54 -19.95 -3.07
N THR A 257 -3.26 -21.24 -3.01
CA THR A 257 -3.48 -22.19 -4.10
C THR A 257 -4.79 -22.95 -3.86
N ILE A 258 -5.41 -23.42 -4.93
CA ILE A 258 -6.65 -24.23 -4.93
C ILE A 258 -6.49 -25.45 -5.83
#